data_AF-A0A1V9K096-F1
#
_entry.id   AF-A0A1V9K096-F1
#
_cell.length_a   1.000
_cell.length_b   1.000
_cell.length_c   1.000
_cell.angle_alpha   90.00
_cell.angle_beta   90.00
_cell.angle_gamma   90.00
#
_symmetry.space_group_name_H-M   'P 1'
#
loop_
_entity.id
_entity.type
_entity.pdbx_description
1 polymer ?
#
loop_
_entity_poly.entity_id
_entity_poly.type
_entity_poly.pdbx_seq_one_letter_code
_entity_poly.pdbx_strand_id
1 'polypeptide(L)'
;MKKLNPAEVAGGAVISVTTGVTVANLAVHDVGALTLVTVALSMLSSGIWLLMAVMKGVTTQVYRCSVEGCAVEIRATRNHTQARLAVLEGMATDHTSHGSAGV
;
A
#
# COMPACT_ATOMS: atom_id res chain seq x y z
N MET A 1 18.29 -2.56 10.58
CA MET A 1 17.30 -1.46 10.45
C MET A 1 16.91 -1.36 8.98
N LYS A 2 15.61 -1.48 8.64
CA LYS A 2 15.13 -1.36 7.26
C LYS A 2 15.23 0.10 6.83
N LYS A 3 15.91 0.39 5.71
CA LYS A 3 15.96 1.77 5.18
C LYS A 3 14.54 2.15 4.75
N LEU A 4 13.99 3.22 5.32
CA LEU A 4 12.74 3.79 4.85
C LEU A 4 12.96 4.39 3.47
N ASN A 5 12.02 4.16 2.56
CA ASN A 5 12.03 4.82 1.26
C ASN A 5 11.51 6.27 1.41
N PRO A 6 11.85 7.18 0.49
CA PRO A 6 11.46 8.59 0.60
C PRO A 6 9.93 8.79 0.64
N ALA A 7 9.14 7.89 0.06
CA ALA A 7 7.68 7.97 0.09
C ALA A 7 7.12 7.64 1.50
N GLU A 8 7.70 6.68 2.21
CA GLU A 8 7.36 6.37 3.59
C GLU A 8 7.70 7.53 4.53
N VAL A 9 8.84 8.17 4.32
CA VAL A 9 9.26 9.36 5.10
C VAL A 9 8.31 10.54 4.84
N ALA A 10 8.05 10.85 3.57
CA ALA A 10 7.14 11.94 3.20
C ALA A 10 5.71 11.68 3.70
N GLY A 11 5.19 10.46 3.52
CA GLY A 11 3.86 10.09 3.99
C GLY A 11 3.72 10.18 5.51
N GLY A 12 4.73 9.69 6.24
CA GLY A 12 4.76 9.81 7.71
C GLY A 12 4.79 11.27 8.19
N ALA A 13 5.55 12.13 7.51
CA ALA A 13 5.59 13.56 7.81
C ALA A 13 4.22 14.22 7.57
N VAL A 14 3.57 13.95 6.44
CA VAL A 14 2.23 14.47 6.14
C VAL A 14 1.24 14.04 7.22
N ILE A 15 1.15 12.75 7.54
CA ILE A 15 0.23 12.23 8.58
C ILE A 15 0.47 12.93 9.91
N SER A 16 1.73 13.09 10.31
CA SER A 16 2.11 13.74 11.58
C SER A 16 1.69 15.20 11.61
N VAL A 17 1.94 15.95 10.52
CA VAL A 17 1.55 17.36 10.40
C VAL A 17 0.04 17.51 10.39
N THR A 18 -0.69 16.73 9.59
CA THR A 18 -2.14 16.82 9.51
C THR A 18 -2.80 16.45 10.84
N THR A 19 -2.28 15.44 11.53
CA THR A 19 -2.73 15.07 12.89
C THR A 19 -2.49 16.21 13.87
N GLY A 20 -1.28 16.78 13.89
CA GLY A 20 -0.92 17.89 14.77
C GLY A 20 -1.78 19.14 14.54
N VAL A 21 -2.00 19.53 13.28
CA VAL A 21 -2.87 20.65 12.92
C VAL A 21 -4.31 20.39 13.34
N THR A 22 -4.80 19.16 13.18
CA THR A 22 -6.17 18.80 13.59
C THR A 22 -6.30 18.90 15.12
N VAL A 23 -5.39 18.29 15.87
CA VAL A 23 -5.37 18.37 17.35
C VAL A 23 -5.27 19.81 17.83
N ALA A 24 -4.41 20.62 17.22
CA ALA A 24 -4.28 22.04 17.57
C ALA A 24 -5.58 22.81 17.33
N ASN A 25 -6.28 22.57 16.22
CA ASN A 25 -7.59 23.18 15.97
C ASN A 25 -8.63 22.73 16.99
N LEU A 26 -8.72 21.43 17.30
CA LEU A 26 -9.66 20.93 18.32
C LEU A 26 -9.36 21.50 19.71
N ALA A 27 -8.09 21.74 20.05
CA ALA A 27 -7.71 22.32 21.33
C ALA A 27 -8.21 23.77 21.51
N VAL A 28 -8.41 24.52 20.42
CA VAL A 28 -9.00 25.88 20.45
C VAL A 28 -10.51 25.84 20.76
N HIS A 29 -11.14 24.68 20.67
CA HIS A 29 -12.58 24.48 20.91
C HIS A 29 -12.89 23.84 22.28
N ASP A 30 -11.99 23.97 23.27
CA ASP A 30 -12.15 23.43 24.64
C ASP A 30 -12.47 21.92 24.70
N VAL A 31 -11.95 21.17 23.73
CA VAL A 31 -12.11 19.71 23.68
C VAL A 31 -11.25 19.07 24.77
N GLY A 32 -11.85 18.15 25.53
CA GLY A 32 -11.16 17.46 26.62
C GLY A 32 -9.88 16.74 26.18
N ALA A 33 -8.84 16.78 27.01
CA ALA A 33 -7.51 16.26 26.69
C ALA A 33 -7.51 14.78 26.27
N LEU A 34 -8.32 13.94 26.91
CA LEU A 34 -8.46 12.53 26.54
C LEU A 34 -9.03 12.35 25.12
N THR A 35 -9.99 13.20 24.73
CA THR A 35 -10.55 13.20 23.39
C THR A 35 -9.50 13.59 22.37
N LEU A 36 -8.68 14.62 22.64
CA LEU A 36 -7.57 15.02 21.77
C LEU A 36 -6.57 13.88 21.55
N VAL A 37 -6.17 13.20 22.63
CA VAL A 37 -5.25 12.05 22.56
C VAL A 37 -5.86 10.92 21.74
N THR A 38 -7.14 10.62 21.93
CA THR A 38 -7.85 9.56 21.20
C THR A 38 -7.94 9.89 19.72
N VAL A 39 -8.25 11.14 19.37
CA VAL A 39 -8.26 11.61 17.98
C VAL A 39 -6.87 11.48 17.36
N ALA A 40 -5.83 11.95 18.06
CA ALA A 40 -4.45 11.87 17.58
C ALA A 40 -4.04 10.42 17.27
N LEU A 41 -4.24 9.51 18.23
CA LEU A 41 -3.92 8.09 18.07
C LEU A 41 -4.72 7.45 16.93
N SER A 42 -5.99 7.81 16.79
CA SER A 42 -6.85 7.29 15.72
C SER A 42 -6.37 7.76 14.35
N MET A 43 -6.02 9.04 14.21
CA MET A 43 -5.49 9.61 12.96
C MET A 43 -4.12 9.05 12.60
N LEU A 44 -3.22 8.91 13.58
CA LEU A 44 -1.91 8.27 13.38
C LEU A 44 -2.07 6.82 12.94
N SER A 45 -2.92 6.05 13.63
CA SER A 45 -3.13 4.63 13.32
C SER A 45 -3.73 4.41 11.94
N SER A 46 -4.80 5.16 11.62
CA SER A 46 -5.45 5.10 10.31
C SER A 46 -4.54 5.61 9.19
N GLY A 47 -3.81 6.69 9.43
CA GLY A 47 -2.83 7.24 8.49
C GLY A 47 -1.72 6.25 8.17
N ILE A 48 -1.12 5.61 9.19
CA ILE A 48 -0.08 4.59 8.99
C ILE A 48 -0.62 3.40 8.19
N TRP A 49 -1.83 2.93 8.52
CA TRP A 49 -2.46 1.85 7.78
C TRP A 49 -2.69 2.22 6.30
N LEU A 50 -3.19 3.42 6.04
CA LEU A 50 -3.45 3.91 4.70
C LEU A 50 -2.13 4.08 3.91
N LEU A 51 -1.08 4.61 4.54
CA LEU A 51 0.25 4.69 3.95
C LEU A 51 0.77 3.31 3.54
N MET A 52 0.65 2.30 4.40
CA MET A 52 1.05 0.93 4.06
C MET A 52 0.24 0.35 2.89
N ALA A 53 -1.07 0.61 2.84
CA ALA A 53 -1.93 0.17 1.75
C ALA A 53 -1.52 0.83 0.42
N VAL A 54 -1.25 2.14 0.43
CA VAL A 54 -0.75 2.88 -0.74
C VAL A 54 0.61 2.36 -1.18
N MET A 55 1.54 2.19 -0.24
CA MET A 55 2.88 1.65 -0.54
C MET A 55 2.80 0.25 -1.14
N LYS A 56 1.94 -0.62 -0.61
CA LYS A 56 1.68 -1.93 -1.18
C LYS A 56 1.14 -1.81 -2.60
N GLY A 57 0.18 -0.91 -2.85
CA GLY A 57 -0.34 -0.66 -4.20
C GLY A 57 0.73 -0.20 -5.19
N VAL A 58 1.50 0.83 -4.83
CA VAL A 58 2.53 1.43 -5.69
C VAL A 58 3.68 0.46 -5.97
N THR A 59 4.03 -0.39 -5.00
CA THR A 59 5.11 -1.37 -5.14
C THR A 59 4.65 -2.69 -5.74
N THR A 60 3.34 -2.90 -5.96
CA THR A 60 2.83 -4.13 -6.59
C THR A 60 2.80 -3.97 -8.11
N GLN A 61 3.40 -4.90 -8.83
CA GLN A 61 3.19 -5.15 -10.25
C GLN A 61 2.20 -6.30 -10.41
N VAL A 62 1.31 -6.17 -11.38
CA VAL A 62 0.28 -7.15 -11.69
C VAL A 62 0.55 -7.66 -13.09
N TYR A 63 0.77 -8.96 -13.22
CA TYR A 63 0.92 -9.65 -14.49
C TYR A 63 -0.33 -10.49 -14.73
N ARG A 64 -0.95 -10.33 -15.90
CA ARG A 64 -2.16 -11.04 -16.30
C ARG A 64 -1.90 -11.81 -17.57
N CYS A 65 -2.55 -12.96 -17.70
CA CYS A 65 -2.61 -13.64 -18.99
C CYS A 65 -3.40 -12.77 -19.98
N SER A 66 -2.93 -12.66 -21.22
CA SER A 66 -3.57 -11.86 -22.27
C SER A 66 -4.74 -12.58 -22.95
N VAL A 67 -4.93 -13.87 -22.67
CA VAL A 67 -6.00 -14.69 -23.24
C VAL A 67 -7.32 -14.38 -22.56
N GLU A 68 -8.32 -14.05 -23.36
CA GLU A 68 -9.68 -13.77 -22.89
C GLU A 68 -10.28 -15.01 -22.21
N GLY A 69 -10.87 -14.81 -21.02
CA GLY A 69 -11.38 -15.90 -20.18
C GLY A 69 -10.34 -16.53 -19.25
N CYS A 70 -9.05 -16.22 -19.38
CA CYS A 70 -8.04 -16.70 -18.43
C CYS A 70 -8.03 -15.86 -17.14
N ALA A 71 -8.32 -16.48 -16.00
CA ALA A 71 -8.36 -15.82 -14.69
C ALA A 71 -6.99 -15.71 -13.99
N VAL A 72 -5.91 -16.14 -14.63
CA VAL A 72 -4.58 -16.15 -14.01
C VAL A 72 -4.01 -14.73 -13.90
N GLU A 73 -3.75 -14.33 -12.64
CA GLU A 73 -3.13 -13.08 -12.28
C GLU A 73 -2.04 -13.33 -11.23
N ILE A 74 -0.82 -12.83 -11.49
CA ILE A 74 0.29 -12.89 -10.55
C ILE A 74 0.60 -11.48 -10.06
N ARG A 75 0.55 -11.29 -8.74
CA ARG A 75 0.92 -10.05 -8.08
C ARG A 75 2.31 -10.19 -7.47
N ALA A 76 3.24 -9.35 -7.91
CA ALA A 76 4.62 -9.36 -7.46
C ALA A 76 5.02 -8.00 -6.91
N THR A 77 5.89 -7.95 -5.91
CA THR A 77 6.46 -6.66 -5.46
C THR A 77 7.63 -6.25 -6.35
N ARG A 78 7.76 -4.96 -6.66
CA ARG A 78 8.87 -4.37 -7.43
C ARG A 78 10.25 -4.52 -6.76
N ASN A 79 10.29 -4.98 -5.52
CA ASN A 79 11.52 -5.20 -4.76
C ASN A 79 12.20 -6.56 -5.09
N HIS A 80 11.61 -7.37 -5.97
CA HIS A 80 12.28 -8.57 -6.48
C HIS A 80 13.39 -8.22 -7.48
N THR A 81 14.36 -9.13 -7.64
CA THR A 81 15.37 -9.01 -8.70
C THR A 81 14.70 -9.04 -10.08
N GLN A 82 15.30 -8.37 -11.06
CA GLN A 82 14.76 -8.37 -12.43
C GLN A 82 14.58 -9.79 -12.99
N ALA A 83 15.52 -10.69 -12.70
CA ALA A 83 15.41 -12.11 -13.08
C ALA A 83 14.17 -12.78 -12.47
N ARG A 84 13.85 -12.50 -11.21
CA ARG A 84 12.66 -13.07 -10.57
C ARG A 84 11.37 -12.46 -11.11
N LEU A 85 11.35 -11.17 -11.41
CA LEU A 85 10.22 -10.51 -12.05
C LEU A 85 9.95 -11.08 -13.45
N ALA A 86 11.00 -11.29 -14.26
CA ALA A 86 10.87 -11.90 -15.58
C ALA A 86 10.32 -13.35 -15.52
N VAL A 87 10.72 -14.13 -14.51
CA VAL A 87 10.15 -15.48 -14.29
C VAL A 87 8.67 -15.40 -13.91
N LEU A 88 8.29 -14.46 -13.03
CA LEU A 88 6.89 -14.27 -12.63
C LEU A 88 6.02 -13.78 -13.79
N GLU A 89 6.55 -12.90 -14.63
CA GLU A 89 5.92 -12.44 -15.87
C GLU A 89 5.73 -13.58 -16.87
N GLY A 90 6.78 -14.39 -17.09
CA GLY A 90 6.71 -15.57 -17.96
C GLY A 90 5.65 -16.57 -17.48
N MET A 91 5.62 -16.88 -16.18
CA MET A 91 4.58 -17.74 -15.61
C MET A 91 3.18 -17.14 -15.74
N ALA A 92 3.03 -15.81 -15.63
CA ALA A 92 1.72 -15.16 -15.73
C ALA A 92 1.21 -15.03 -17.18
N THR A 93 2.10 -15.09 -18.17
CA THR A 93 1.77 -14.91 -19.59
C THR A 93 1.75 -16.22 -20.37
N ASP A 94 2.34 -17.29 -19.85
CA ASP A 94 2.31 -18.62 -20.45
C ASP A 94 0.96 -19.31 -20.26
N HIS A 95 0.02 -19.04 -21.17
CA HIS A 95 -1.32 -19.63 -21.16
C HIS A 95 -1.32 -21.16 -21.19
N THR A 96 -0.30 -21.80 -21.78
CA THR A 96 -0.24 -23.27 -21.85
C THR A 96 -0.14 -23.91 -20.47
N SER A 97 0.33 -23.15 -19.48
CA SER A 97 0.46 -23.55 -18.08
C SER A 97 -0.77 -23.23 -17.20
N HIS A 98 -1.74 -22.46 -17.71
CA HIS A 98 -2.85 -21.94 -16.91
C HIS A 98 -4.05 -22.88 -16.78
N GLY A 99 -4.02 -23.99 -17.53
CA GLY A 99 -5.17 -24.87 -17.69
C GLY A 99 -6.31 -24.18 -18.44
N SER A 100 -7.10 -24.94 -19.19
CA SER A 100 -8.32 -24.41 -19.80
C SER A 100 -9.39 -24.19 -18.73
N ALA A 101 -9.25 -23.15 -17.90
CA ALA A 101 -10.35 -22.68 -17.07
C ALA A 101 -11.29 -21.81 -17.94
N GLY A 102 -11.83 -22.43 -18.98
CA GLY A 102 -12.92 -21.93 -19.79
C GLY A 102 -14.07 -22.93 -19.70
N VAL A 103 -14.85 -22.83 -18.63
CA VAL A 103 -16.24 -23.30 -18.58
C VAL A 103 -17.05 -22.33 -17.74
#